data_AF-A0ABD1V0U6-F1
#
_entry.id   AF-A0ABD1V0U6-F1
#
_cell.length_a   1.000
_cell.length_b   1.000
_cell.length_c   1.000
_cell.angle_alpha   90.00
_cell.angle_beta   90.00
_cell.angle_gamma   90.00
#
_symmetry.space_group_name_H-M   'P 1'
#
loop_
_entity.id
_entity.type
_entity.pdbx_description
1 polymer ?
#
loop_
_entity_poly.entity_id
_entity_poly.type
_entity_poly.pdbx_seq_one_letter_code
_entity_poly.pdbx_strand_id
1 'polypeptide(L)'
;MPRFEARGAVTEALKEKGLYRGDKNNEMRLGICSRSNDVVEPLIKPQWYVNCKSMAQQALDAVMDDTNRRMEIIPKQYVAEWKRWLENIRDWCVSRQLWWGHRIPAWYAKLEDDELTELGAYNNHWVVARNEEEAQEEASRIFSGKKFELSQDPDVLDTWFSSGLFPLSVLGWPDDTDDLKSFYPTSVLETWA
;
A
#
# COMPACT_ATOMS: atom_id res chain seq x y z
N MET A 1 15.44 -15.44 19.14
CA MET A 1 15.65 -16.72 18.44
C MET A 1 15.05 -16.60 17.04
N PRO A 2 15.80 -16.91 15.97
CA PRO A 2 15.27 -16.98 14.61
C PRO A 2 14.06 -17.93 14.51
N ARG A 3 13.09 -17.63 13.64
CA ARG A 3 11.82 -18.36 13.56
C ARG A 3 11.96 -19.86 13.32
N PHE A 4 12.93 -20.29 12.52
CA PHE A 4 13.14 -21.70 12.21
C PHE A 4 13.74 -22.47 13.39
N GLU A 5 14.60 -21.83 14.17
CA GLU A 5 15.08 -22.36 15.45
C GLU A 5 13.93 -22.42 16.48
N ALA A 6 13.08 -21.39 16.51
CA ALA A 6 11.92 -21.35 17.40
C ALA A 6 10.94 -22.50 17.13
N ARG A 7 10.74 -22.88 15.86
CA ARG A 7 9.94 -24.05 15.49
C ARG A 7 10.49 -25.34 16.12
N GLY A 8 11.81 -25.53 16.10
CA GLY A 8 12.47 -26.67 16.76
C GLY A 8 12.28 -26.64 18.27
N ALA A 9 12.55 -25.50 18.90
CA ALA A 9 12.41 -25.32 20.34
C ALA A 9 10.97 -25.56 20.84
N VAL A 10 9.96 -25.10 20.10
CA VAL A 10 8.54 -25.37 20.42
C VAL A 10 8.23 -26.86 20.34
N THR A 11 8.81 -27.57 19.37
CA THR A 11 8.61 -29.02 19.23
C THR A 11 9.17 -29.78 20.43
N GLU A 12 10.37 -29.44 20.89
CA GLU A 12 10.97 -30.05 22.08
C GLU A 12 10.19 -29.73 23.35
N ALA A 13 9.76 -28.48 23.53
CA ALA A 13 8.91 -28.09 24.67
C ALA A 13 7.57 -28.85 24.70
N LEU A 14 6.99 -29.17 23.53
CA LEU A 14 5.79 -30.00 23.43
C LEU A 14 6.06 -31.47 23.80
N LYS A 15 7.24 -32.01 23.47
CA LYS A 15 7.65 -33.37 23.85
C LYS A 15 7.84 -33.48 25.35
N GLU A 16 8.54 -32.53 25.97
CA GLU A 16 8.76 -32.50 27.42
C GLU A 16 7.45 -32.46 28.21
N LYS A 17 6.44 -31.74 27.69
CA LYS A 17 5.10 -31.66 28.29
C LYS A 17 4.21 -32.87 27.98
N GLY A 18 4.67 -33.85 27.19
CA GLY A 18 3.86 -34.99 26.75
C GLY A 18 2.69 -34.63 25.83
N LEU A 19 2.72 -33.44 25.22
CA LEU A 19 1.66 -32.92 24.33
C LEU A 19 1.94 -33.20 22.85
N TYR A 20 3.17 -33.58 22.53
CA TYR A 20 3.58 -33.87 21.16
C TYR A 20 2.95 -35.17 20.64
N ARG A 21 2.31 -35.12 19.47
CA ARG A 21 1.57 -36.25 18.85
C ARG A 21 2.23 -36.78 17.57
N GLY A 22 3.45 -36.35 17.27
CA GLY A 22 4.17 -36.69 16.05
C GLY A 22 4.12 -35.58 14.99
N ASP A 23 4.87 -35.79 13.92
CA ASP A 23 4.91 -34.94 12.73
C ASP A 23 4.80 -35.80 11.46
N LYS A 24 4.48 -35.15 10.35
CA LYS A 24 4.48 -35.75 9.02
C LYS A 24 4.88 -34.72 7.98
N ASN A 25 5.52 -35.18 6.92
CA ASN A 25 5.81 -34.34 5.77
C ASN A 25 4.51 -33.78 5.18
N ASN A 26 4.50 -32.48 4.90
CA ASN A 26 3.37 -31.78 4.31
C ASN A 26 3.89 -30.93 3.15
N GLU A 27 3.55 -31.31 1.93
CA GLU A 27 3.82 -30.49 0.76
C GLU A 27 2.93 -29.25 0.81
N MET A 28 3.53 -28.07 0.68
CA MET A 28 2.82 -26.80 0.74
C MET A 28 3.46 -25.77 -0.17
N ARG A 29 2.65 -24.81 -0.63
CA ARG A 29 3.14 -23.62 -1.32
C ARG A 29 3.39 -22.52 -0.30
N LEU A 30 4.62 -22.02 -0.26
CA LEU A 30 5.00 -20.92 0.60
C LEU A 30 4.98 -19.60 -0.18
N GLY A 31 4.54 -18.53 0.48
CA GLY A 31 4.73 -17.18 -0.04
C GLY A 31 6.20 -16.81 0.07
N ILE A 32 6.82 -16.48 -1.06
CA ILE A 32 8.24 -16.11 -1.12
C ILE A 32 8.33 -14.66 -1.60
N CYS A 33 9.17 -13.87 -0.94
CA CYS A 33 9.45 -12.51 -1.36
C CYS A 33 10.17 -12.53 -2.71
N SER A 34 9.63 -11.84 -3.72
CA SER A 34 10.18 -11.81 -5.07
C SER A 34 11.57 -11.18 -5.17
N ARG A 35 12.02 -10.43 -4.15
CA ARG A 35 13.32 -9.75 -4.13
C ARG A 35 14.37 -10.50 -3.30
N SER A 36 14.04 -10.87 -2.06
CA SER A 36 14.99 -11.54 -1.16
C SER A 36 14.95 -13.06 -1.25
N ASN A 37 13.92 -13.63 -1.89
CA ASN A 37 13.64 -15.06 -1.94
C ASN A 37 13.41 -15.71 -0.55
N ASP A 38 13.14 -14.90 0.48
CA ASP A 38 12.82 -15.41 1.82
C ASP A 38 11.31 -15.65 2.01
N VAL A 39 10.96 -16.49 2.98
CA VAL A 39 9.56 -16.83 3.31
C VAL A 39 8.86 -15.61 3.93
N VAL A 40 7.73 -15.23 3.33
CA VAL A 40 6.88 -14.12 3.79
C VAL A 40 6.07 -14.55 5.01
N GLU A 41 6.05 -13.69 6.02
CA GLU A 41 5.26 -13.88 7.24
C GLU A 41 4.14 -12.84 7.31
N PRO A 42 2.87 -13.27 7.41
CA PRO A 42 1.77 -12.36 7.70
C PRO A 42 1.90 -11.84 9.13
N LEU A 43 2.02 -10.52 9.27
CA LEU A 43 2.01 -9.82 10.55
C LEU A 43 0.91 -8.75 10.52
N ILE A 44 0.16 -8.64 11.61
CA ILE A 44 -0.80 -7.56 11.78
C ILE A 44 -0.01 -6.30 12.16
N LYS A 45 -0.06 -5.30 11.30
CA LYS A 45 0.57 -4.00 11.52
C LYS A 45 -0.31 -2.90 10.93
N PRO A 46 -0.47 -1.74 11.61
CA PRO A 46 -1.08 -0.56 11.02
C PRO A 46 -0.30 -0.13 9.77
N GLN A 47 -1.00 0.14 8.68
CA GLN A 47 -0.45 0.50 7.37
C GLN A 47 -1.43 1.39 6.61
N TRP A 48 -0.95 2.08 5.58
CA TRP A 48 -1.77 2.89 4.69
C TRP A 48 -2.34 2.04 3.56
N TYR A 49 -3.67 2.12 3.38
CA TYR A 49 -4.39 1.39 2.34
C TYR A 49 -5.20 2.34 1.46
N VAL A 50 -5.23 2.06 0.17
CA VAL A 50 -6.14 2.70 -0.79
C VAL A 50 -7.30 1.75 -1.07
N ASN A 51 -8.53 2.26 -0.95
CA ASN A 51 -9.71 1.50 -1.36
C ASN A 51 -9.75 1.42 -2.89
N CYS A 52 -9.59 0.22 -3.43
CA CYS A 52 -9.48 0.03 -4.87
C CYS A 52 -10.82 -0.31 -5.55
N LYS A 53 -11.92 -0.46 -4.80
CA LYS A 53 -13.19 -0.97 -5.35
C LYS A 53 -13.76 -0.07 -6.45
N SER A 54 -13.86 1.23 -6.18
CA SER A 54 -14.43 2.19 -7.15
C SER A 54 -13.51 2.39 -8.36
N MET A 55 -12.20 2.42 -8.14
CA MET A 55 -11.21 2.54 -9.21
C MET A 55 -11.19 1.30 -10.10
N ALA A 56 -11.29 0.10 -9.52
CA ALA A 56 -11.35 -1.13 -10.28
C ALA A 56 -12.62 -1.22 -11.13
N GLN A 57 -13.77 -0.79 -10.60
CA GLN A 57 -14.99 -0.73 -11.40
C GLN A 57 -14.84 0.21 -12.60
N GLN A 58 -14.30 1.42 -12.40
CA GLN A 58 -14.06 2.36 -13.49
C GLN A 58 -13.10 1.81 -14.55
N ALA A 59 -12.08 1.06 -14.13
CA ALA A 59 -11.11 0.41 -15.00
C ALA A 59 -11.70 -0.79 -15.76
N LEU A 60 -12.64 -1.53 -15.15
CA LEU A 60 -13.44 -2.55 -15.83
C LEU A 60 -14.33 -1.90 -16.90
N ASP A 61 -15.10 -0.88 -16.55
CA ASP A 61 -16.03 -0.21 -17.46
C ASP A 61 -15.28 0.38 -18.67
N ALA A 62 -14.07 0.91 -18.46
CA ALA A 62 -13.25 1.45 -19.55
C ALA A 62 -12.93 0.42 -20.66
N VAL A 63 -12.83 -0.86 -20.33
CA VAL A 63 -12.48 -1.94 -21.28
C VAL A 63 -13.70 -2.73 -21.72
N MET A 64 -14.62 -2.98 -20.79
CA MET A 64 -15.71 -3.94 -20.94
C MET A 64 -17.01 -3.33 -21.47
N ASP A 65 -17.18 -2.00 -21.42
CA ASP A 65 -18.35 -1.33 -21.98
C ASP A 65 -18.27 -1.37 -23.52
N ASP A 66 -19.07 -2.22 -24.15
CA ASP A 66 -19.14 -2.33 -25.62
C ASP A 66 -19.83 -1.13 -26.28
N THR A 67 -20.60 -0.33 -25.53
CA THR A 67 -21.30 0.86 -26.04
C THR A 67 -20.47 2.12 -25.97
N ASN A 68 -19.61 2.26 -24.95
CA ASN A 68 -18.73 3.41 -24.74
C ASN A 68 -17.32 2.98 -24.32
N ARG A 69 -16.71 2.08 -25.10
CA ARG A 69 -15.36 1.57 -24.81
C ARG A 69 -14.34 2.70 -24.83
N ARG A 70 -13.64 2.90 -23.72
CA ARG A 70 -12.61 3.94 -23.56
C ARG A 70 -11.19 3.42 -23.77
N MET A 71 -10.98 2.12 -23.60
CA MET A 71 -9.66 1.48 -23.73
C MET A 71 -9.81 0.12 -24.42
N GLU A 72 -8.90 -0.19 -25.33
CA GLU A 72 -8.78 -1.52 -25.95
C GLU A 72 -7.48 -2.20 -25.49
N ILE A 73 -7.56 -3.48 -25.14
CA ILE A 73 -6.40 -4.31 -24.79
C ILE A 73 -6.04 -5.20 -25.97
N ILE A 74 -4.78 -5.11 -26.40
CA ILE A 74 -4.19 -5.92 -27.47
C ILE A 74 -2.95 -6.64 -26.91
N PRO A 75 -2.82 -7.97 -27.05
CA PRO A 75 -3.79 -8.92 -27.60
C PRO A 75 -5.06 -9.14 -26.77
N LYS A 76 -6.18 -9.46 -27.43
CA LYS A 76 -7.52 -9.58 -26.81
C LYS A 76 -7.62 -10.65 -25.72
N GLN A 77 -6.75 -11.67 -25.71
CA GLN A 77 -6.81 -12.70 -24.66
C GLN A 77 -6.57 -12.14 -23.25
N TYR A 78 -5.85 -11.02 -23.12
CA TYR A 78 -5.56 -10.42 -21.82
C TYR A 78 -6.77 -9.71 -21.18
N VAL A 79 -7.84 -9.46 -21.94
CA VAL A 79 -9.10 -8.89 -21.41
C VAL A 79 -9.70 -9.80 -20.32
N ALA A 80 -9.59 -11.12 -20.49
CA ALA A 80 -10.09 -12.07 -19.50
C ALA A 80 -9.31 -11.99 -18.18
N GLU A 81 -7.99 -11.78 -18.26
CA GLU A 81 -7.14 -11.62 -17.09
C GLU A 81 -7.38 -10.28 -16.39
N TRP A 82 -7.47 -9.19 -17.15
CA TRP A 82 -7.84 -7.87 -16.67
C TRP A 82 -9.13 -7.91 -15.85
N LYS A 83 -10.17 -8.54 -16.42
CA LYS A 83 -11.46 -8.73 -15.76
C LYS A 83 -11.33 -9.52 -14.47
N ARG A 84 -10.72 -10.71 -14.53
CA ARG A 84 -10.55 -11.61 -13.38
C ARG A 84 -9.84 -10.93 -12.21
N TRP A 85 -8.81 -10.12 -12.51
CA TRP A 85 -8.03 -9.43 -11.49
C TRP A 85 -8.81 -8.30 -10.83
N LEU A 86 -9.45 -7.44 -11.62
CA LEU A 86 -10.20 -6.28 -11.10
C LEU A 86 -11.50 -6.67 -10.38
N GLU A 87 -12.19 -7.74 -10.81
CA GLU A 87 -13.39 -8.24 -10.12
C GLU A 87 -13.08 -8.75 -8.69
N ASN A 88 -11.85 -9.21 -8.45
CA ASN A 88 -11.41 -9.75 -7.16
C ASN A 88 -10.39 -8.84 -6.47
N ILE A 89 -10.39 -7.55 -6.81
CA ILE A 89 -9.43 -6.59 -6.27
C ILE A 89 -9.56 -6.48 -4.74
N ARG A 90 -8.42 -6.27 -4.08
CA ARG A 90 -8.35 -5.97 -2.64
C ARG A 90 -7.79 -4.57 -2.45
N ASP A 91 -8.03 -4.00 -1.29
CA ASP A 91 -7.45 -2.72 -0.92
C ASP A 91 -5.92 -2.82 -0.96
N TRP A 92 -5.29 -1.83 -1.57
CA TRP A 92 -3.86 -1.83 -1.83
C TRP A 92 -3.11 -1.21 -0.66
N CYS A 93 -2.28 -2.01 0.02
CA CYS A 93 -1.31 -1.50 0.98
C CYS A 93 -0.26 -0.67 0.25
N VAL A 94 -0.27 0.64 0.43
CA VAL A 94 0.64 1.57 -0.27
C VAL A 94 1.86 1.97 0.57
N SER A 95 1.84 1.77 1.89
CA SER A 95 3.00 2.04 2.74
C SER A 95 4.06 0.93 2.69
N ARG A 96 5.33 1.32 2.77
CA ARG A 96 6.50 0.43 2.76
C ARG A 96 7.50 0.91 3.82
N GLN A 97 8.02 -0.04 4.61
CA GLN A 97 9.08 0.19 5.59
C GLN A 97 10.46 0.13 4.91
N LEU A 98 10.67 0.97 3.90
CA LEU A 98 11.91 1.06 3.13
C LEU A 98 12.52 2.45 3.30
N TRP A 99 13.83 2.56 3.08
CA TRP A 99 14.51 3.85 3.12
C TRP A 99 14.42 4.62 1.81
N TRP A 100 14.17 3.92 0.70
CA TRP A 100 14.08 4.52 -0.63
C TRP A 100 12.64 4.57 -1.11
N GLY A 101 12.16 5.78 -1.38
CA GLY A 101 10.82 6.06 -1.88
C GLY A 101 10.35 7.45 -1.50
N HIS A 102 9.18 7.84 -2.00
CA HIS A 102 8.54 9.09 -1.58
C HIS A 102 7.96 8.90 -0.18
N ARG A 103 8.37 9.73 0.78
CA ARG A 103 7.78 9.69 2.13
C ARG A 103 6.28 9.97 2.06
N ILE A 104 5.52 9.22 2.84
CA ILE A 104 4.07 9.43 2.91
C ILE A 104 3.81 10.83 3.48
N PRO A 105 2.94 11.66 2.86
CA PRO A 105 2.63 13.00 3.33
C PRO A 105 1.65 12.96 4.52
N ALA A 106 1.87 12.05 5.46
CA ALA A 106 1.08 11.88 6.67
C ALA A 106 1.94 12.24 7.89
N TRP A 107 1.33 12.97 8.80
CA TRP A 107 1.95 13.54 9.99
C TRP A 107 1.16 13.10 11.20
N TYR A 108 1.86 12.60 12.21
CA TYR A 108 1.26 12.20 13.47
C TYR A 108 1.40 13.33 14.48
N ALA A 109 0.27 13.75 15.06
CA ALA A 109 0.25 14.68 16.19
C ALA A 109 0.30 13.90 17.49
N LYS A 110 1.40 14.01 18.22
CA LYS A 110 1.52 13.49 19.57
C LYS A 110 1.08 14.57 20.56
N LEU A 111 -0.03 14.34 21.27
CA LEU A 111 -0.54 15.32 22.23
C LEU A 111 0.18 15.15 23.59
N GLU A 112 0.36 16.24 24.33
CA GLU A 112 0.98 16.16 25.67
C GLU A 112 0.17 15.29 26.66
N ASP A 113 -1.15 15.21 26.48
CA ASP A 113 -2.06 14.46 27.33
C ASP A 113 -2.24 12.98 26.92
N ASP A 114 -1.51 12.52 25.89
CA ASP A 114 -1.63 11.15 25.39
C ASP A 114 -1.00 10.13 26.36
N GLU A 115 -1.72 9.05 26.68
CA GLU A 115 -1.20 7.97 27.53
C GLU A 115 -0.12 7.15 26.81
N LEU A 116 -0.30 6.93 25.50
CA LEU A 116 0.62 6.19 24.65
C LEU A 116 1.42 7.17 23.81
N THR A 117 2.74 7.03 23.86
CA THR A 117 3.68 7.91 23.16
C THR A 117 4.22 7.32 21.86
N GLU A 118 3.81 6.09 21.52
CA GLU A 118 4.22 5.39 20.31
C GLU A 118 3.57 6.01 19.07
N LEU A 119 4.36 6.12 17.99
CA LEU A 119 3.88 6.65 16.72
C LEU A 119 2.74 5.77 16.17
N GLY A 120 1.61 6.38 15.84
CA GLY A 120 0.45 5.65 15.33
C GLY A 120 -0.34 4.86 16.37
N ALA A 121 -0.11 5.10 17.67
CA ALA A 121 -0.93 4.51 18.74
C ALA A 121 -2.42 4.88 18.60
N TYR A 122 -2.70 6.09 18.12
CA TYR A 122 -4.05 6.60 17.93
C TYR A 122 -4.32 6.91 16.44
N ASN A 123 -5.32 6.23 15.85
CA ASN A 123 -5.65 6.41 14.42
C ASN A 123 -6.19 7.82 14.08
N ASN A 124 -6.77 8.53 15.05
CA ASN A 124 -7.31 9.87 14.87
C ASN A 124 -6.27 10.99 15.03
N HIS A 125 -4.99 10.65 15.22
CA HIS A 125 -3.90 11.60 15.40
C HIS A 125 -3.11 11.86 14.10
N TRP A 126 -3.50 11.21 13.01
CA TRP A 126 -2.92 11.39 11.69
C TRP A 126 -3.55 12.57 10.94
N VAL A 127 -2.70 13.40 10.37
CA VAL A 127 -3.03 14.54 9.51
C VAL A 127 -2.29 14.37 8.18
N VAL A 128 -2.97 14.54 7.06
CA VAL A 128 -2.36 14.43 5.73
C VAL A 128 -2.18 15.82 5.13
N ALA A 129 -0.95 16.19 4.80
CA ALA A 129 -0.60 17.51 4.28
C ALA A 129 0.69 17.47 3.44
N ARG A 130 0.84 18.39 2.49
CA ARG A 130 1.94 18.34 1.50
C ARG A 130 3.30 18.66 2.11
N ASN A 131 3.32 19.48 3.17
CA ASN A 131 4.51 19.94 3.87
C ASN A 131 4.19 20.11 5.37
N GLU A 132 5.23 20.41 6.14
CA GLU A 132 5.14 20.56 7.61
C GLU A 132 4.29 21.77 8.02
N GLU A 133 4.33 22.86 7.26
CA GLU A 133 3.57 24.08 7.55
C GLU A 133 2.06 23.81 7.44
N GLU A 134 1.61 23.23 6.32
CA GLU A 134 0.22 22.81 6.11
C GLU A 134 -0.21 21.77 7.16
N ALA A 135 0.69 20.84 7.54
CA ALA A 135 0.40 19.85 8.57
C ALA A 135 0.18 20.52 9.93
N GLN A 136 0.99 21.52 10.28
CA GLN A 136 0.90 22.26 11.53
C GLN A 136 -0.40 23.07 11.60
N GLU A 137 -0.81 23.72 10.52
CA GLU A 137 -2.07 24.44 10.43
C GLU A 137 -3.27 23.52 10.62
N GLU A 138 -3.29 22.39 9.90
CA GLU A 138 -4.39 21.43 9.96
C GLU A 138 -4.45 20.71 11.33
N ALA A 139 -3.30 20.35 11.90
CA ALA A 139 -3.22 19.79 13.24
C ALA A 139 -3.69 20.79 14.31
N SER A 140 -3.32 22.07 14.17
CA SER A 140 -3.80 23.13 15.09
C SER A 140 -5.32 23.29 15.03
N ARG A 141 -5.91 23.12 13.84
CA ARG A 141 -7.36 23.14 13.64
C ARG A 141 -8.03 21.95 14.33
N ILE A 142 -7.53 20.74 14.10
CA ILE A 142 -8.11 19.50 14.64
C ILE A 142 -7.94 19.41 16.17
N PHE A 143 -6.76 19.75 16.68
CA PHE A 143 -6.40 19.65 18.11
C PHE A 143 -6.40 21.02 18.80
N SER A 144 -7.37 21.87 18.43
CA SER A 144 -7.50 23.23 18.95
C SER A 144 -7.44 23.28 20.49
N GLY A 145 -6.52 24.10 21.01
CA GLY A 145 -6.35 24.30 22.45
C GLY A 145 -5.48 23.24 23.15
N LYS A 146 -4.96 22.25 22.42
CA LYS A 146 -3.99 21.28 22.94
C LYS A 146 -2.58 21.59 22.44
N LYS A 147 -1.58 21.21 23.24
CA LYS A 147 -0.19 21.20 22.81
C LYS A 147 0.14 19.85 22.17
N PHE A 148 0.87 19.90 21.08
CA PHE A 148 1.25 18.71 20.32
C PHE A 148 2.60 18.88 19.65
N GLU A 149 3.23 17.74 19.37
CA GLU A 149 4.44 17.62 18.55
C GLU A 149 4.07 16.86 17.27
N LEU A 150 4.48 17.37 16.11
CA LEU A 150 4.27 16.69 14.83
C LEU A 150 5.47 15.85 14.44
N SER A 151 5.21 14.69 13.86
CA SER A 151 6.22 13.84 13.25
C SER A 151 5.69 13.22 11.97
N GLN A 152 6.40 13.41 10.85
CA GLN A 152 6.04 12.76 9.59
C GLN A 152 6.25 11.24 9.69
N ASP A 153 5.33 10.47 9.12
CA ASP A 153 5.43 9.01 9.00
C ASP A 153 6.79 8.61 8.37
N PRO A 154 7.58 7.71 9.00
CA PRO A 154 8.83 7.24 8.43
C PRO A 154 8.64 6.33 7.20
N ASP A 155 7.44 5.82 6.96
CA ASP A 155 7.15 4.98 5.81
C ASP A 155 7.24 5.75 4.48
N VAL A 156 7.55 5.00 3.43
CA VAL A 156 7.54 5.48 2.05
C VAL A 156 6.41 4.83 1.24
N LEU A 157 5.99 5.49 0.18
CA LEU A 157 5.02 4.97 -0.77
C LEU A 157 5.63 3.84 -1.61
N ASP A 158 4.79 2.86 -1.94
CA ASP A 158 5.08 1.79 -2.88
C ASP A 158 5.56 2.36 -4.22
N THR A 159 6.59 1.76 -4.83
CA THR A 159 7.11 2.21 -6.13
C THR A 159 6.05 2.15 -7.22
N TRP A 160 5.09 1.22 -7.11
CA TRP A 160 3.95 1.12 -8.03
C TRP A 160 2.98 2.31 -7.90
N PHE A 161 2.96 2.99 -6.73
CA PHE A 161 2.16 4.20 -6.54
C PHE A 161 2.62 5.34 -7.43
N SER A 162 3.92 5.65 -7.42
CA SER A 162 4.46 6.69 -8.30
C SER A 162 4.48 6.26 -9.77
N SER A 163 4.73 4.97 -10.04
CA SER A 163 4.71 4.44 -11.41
C SER A 163 3.32 4.53 -12.05
N GLY A 164 2.24 4.35 -11.26
CA GLY A 164 0.86 4.53 -11.73
C GLY A 164 0.52 5.97 -12.12
N LEU A 165 1.27 6.96 -11.61
CA LEU A 165 1.10 8.38 -11.94
C LEU A 165 1.92 8.83 -13.15
N PHE A 166 2.74 7.94 -13.74
CA PHE A 166 3.60 8.25 -14.87
C PHE A 166 2.93 9.00 -16.02
N PRO A 167 1.74 8.61 -16.55
CA PRO A 167 1.11 9.31 -17.68
C PRO A 167 0.66 10.74 -17.34
N LEU A 168 0.66 11.12 -16.06
CA LEU A 168 0.33 12.47 -15.60
C LEU A 168 1.61 13.24 -15.23
N SER A 169 2.50 12.62 -14.44
CA SER A 169 3.66 13.31 -13.87
C SER A 169 4.66 13.78 -14.92
N VAL A 170 4.81 13.05 -16.02
CA VAL A 170 5.72 13.45 -17.12
C VAL A 170 5.20 14.64 -17.92
N LEU A 171 3.90 14.94 -17.81
CA LEU A 171 3.26 16.08 -18.46
C LEU A 171 3.12 17.28 -17.53
N GLY A 172 3.68 17.22 -16.32
CA GLY A 172 3.67 18.34 -15.36
C GLY A 172 2.47 18.39 -14.42
N TRP A 173 1.64 17.35 -14.37
CA TRP A 173 0.63 17.22 -13.30
C TRP A 173 1.34 17.19 -11.93
N PRO A 174 0.84 17.91 -10.91
CA PRO A 174 -0.52 18.42 -10.74
C PRO A 174 -0.81 19.81 -11.32
N ASP A 175 0.14 20.45 -11.99
CA ASP A 175 -0.06 21.78 -12.59
C ASP A 175 -0.82 21.68 -13.93
N ASP A 176 -1.52 22.76 -14.30
CA ASP A 176 -2.33 22.84 -15.51
C ASP A 176 -1.51 23.27 -16.74
N THR A 177 -0.58 22.40 -17.15
CA THR A 177 0.37 22.66 -18.24
C THR A 177 -0.25 22.48 -19.63
N ASP A 178 0.35 23.12 -20.63
CA ASP A 178 -0.06 22.96 -22.04
C ASP A 178 0.20 21.54 -22.56
N ASP A 179 1.25 20.87 -22.07
CA ASP A 179 1.58 19.49 -22.41
C ASP A 179 0.50 18.52 -21.88
N LEU A 180 0.04 18.70 -20.64
CA LEU A 180 -1.04 17.89 -20.07
C LEU A 180 -2.31 18.02 -20.90
N LYS A 181 -2.68 19.24 -21.30
CA LYS A 181 -3.86 19.51 -22.13
C LYS A 181 -3.75 18.91 -23.53
N SER A 182 -2.54 18.90 -24.09
CA SER A 182 -2.31 18.50 -25.48
C SER A 182 -2.12 16.99 -25.64
N PHE A 183 -1.52 16.33 -24.66
CA PHE A 183 -1.05 14.95 -24.79
C PHE A 183 -1.75 13.94 -23.87
N TYR A 184 -2.60 14.39 -22.94
CA TYR A 184 -3.46 13.51 -22.15
C TYR A 184 -4.93 13.63 -22.60
N PRO A 185 -5.66 12.51 -22.78
CA PRO A 185 -5.24 11.11 -22.59
C PRO A 185 -4.28 10.59 -23.68
N THR A 186 -3.36 9.71 -23.29
CA THR A 186 -2.40 9.05 -24.20
C THR A 186 -3.08 8.06 -25.15
N SER A 187 -2.52 7.86 -26.35
CA SER A 187 -3.14 6.98 -27.37
C SER A 187 -2.76 5.49 -27.27
N VAL A 188 -1.52 5.17 -26.89
CA VAL A 188 -1.01 3.78 -26.83
C VAL A 188 -0.08 3.63 -25.63
N LEU A 189 -0.28 2.56 -24.85
CA LEU A 189 0.65 2.09 -23.82
C LEU A 189 1.17 0.71 -24.23
N GLU A 190 2.46 0.62 -24.51
CA GLU A 190 3.13 -0.65 -24.81
C GLU A 190 3.82 -1.19 -23.55
N THR A 191 3.52 -2.43 -23.18
CA THR A 191 4.13 -3.12 -22.04
C THR A 191 4.09 -4.64 -22.24
N TRP A 192 4.83 -5.39 -21.43
CA TRP A 192 4.84 -6.85 -21.41
C TRP A 192 3.89 -7.44 -20.36
N ALA A 193 3.57 -8.73 -20.51
CA ALA A 193 2.83 -9.53 -19.55
C ALA A 193 3.78 -10.35 -18.66
#